data_AF-L7MC38-F1
#
_entry.id   AF-L7MC38-F1
#
_cell.length_a   1.000
_cell.length_b   1.000
_cell.length_c   1.000
_cell.angle_alpha   90.00
_cell.angle_beta   90.00
_cell.angle_gamma   90.00
#
_symmetry.space_group_name_H-M   'P 1'
#
loop_
_entity.id
_entity.type
_entity.pdbx_description
1 polymer ?
#
loop_
_entity_poly.entity_id
_entity_poly.type
_entity_poly.pdbx_seq_one_letter_code
_entity_poly.pdbx_strand_id
1 'polypeptide(L)'
;MIRKEQRFGLLVLIFITAQYILYIAHCQYAEVPCRVENGSCYTNDNESLKDGHDFLYPPPNCSRWVCNASMKVFLLYGCDAAVGHPYLALPMLNEDCYWPRCCNKTRYPMCFKDPDAPWLRVKSTLEN
;
A
#
# COMPACT_ATOMS: atom_id res chain seq x y z
N MET A 1 -43.44 -23.19 -19.90
CA MET A 1 -42.29 -23.64 -19.11
C MET A 1 -41.10 -22.69 -19.33
N ILE A 2 -41.05 -21.52 -18.68
CA ILE A 2 -39.95 -20.52 -18.89
C ILE A 2 -39.40 -19.98 -17.55
N ARG A 3 -40.12 -20.22 -16.44
CA ARG A 3 -39.89 -19.60 -15.13
C ARG A 3 -38.68 -20.13 -14.35
N LYS A 4 -38.14 -21.30 -14.72
CA LYS A 4 -36.97 -21.94 -14.06
C LYS A 4 -35.64 -21.41 -14.59
N GLU A 5 -35.49 -21.29 -15.90
CA GLU A 5 -34.29 -20.76 -16.58
C GLU A 5 -33.98 -19.32 -16.14
N GLN A 6 -35.00 -18.45 -16.09
CA GLN A 6 -34.84 -17.07 -15.63
C GLN A 6 -34.43 -16.96 -14.15
N ARG A 7 -34.87 -17.90 -13.30
CA ARG A 7 -34.47 -17.94 -11.88
C ARG A 7 -33.01 -18.37 -11.71
N PHE A 8 -32.53 -19.31 -12.53
CA PHE A 8 -31.13 -19.71 -12.52
C PHE A 8 -30.21 -18.58 -13.00
N GLY A 9 -30.58 -17.89 -14.08
CA GLY A 9 -29.83 -16.72 -14.55
C GLY A 9 -29.71 -15.62 -13.49
N LEU A 10 -30.81 -15.33 -12.77
CA LEU A 10 -30.80 -14.34 -11.69
C LEU A 10 -29.89 -14.76 -10.52
N LEU A 11 -29.93 -16.04 -10.12
CA LEU A 11 -29.09 -16.56 -9.03
C LEU A 11 -27.61 -16.52 -9.38
N VAL A 12 -27.24 -16.88 -10.61
CA VAL A 12 -25.85 -16.79 -11.09
C VAL A 12 -25.38 -15.34 -11.11
N LEU A 13 -26.21 -14.40 -11.57
CA LEU A 13 -25.86 -12.98 -11.59
C LEU A 13 -25.61 -12.44 -10.17
N ILE A 14 -26.46 -12.80 -9.21
CA ILE A 14 -26.30 -12.42 -7.79
C ILE A 14 -25.01 -13.01 -7.20
N PHE A 15 -24.67 -14.24 -7.57
CA PHE A 15 -23.45 -14.88 -7.08
C PHE A 15 -22.18 -14.16 -7.61
N ILE A 16 -22.19 -13.80 -8.90
CA ILE A 16 -21.09 -13.05 -9.53
C ILE A 16 -20.95 -11.66 -8.91
N THR A 17 -22.06 -10.94 -8.72
CA THR A 17 -22.01 -9.59 -8.12
C THR A 17 -21.59 -9.65 -6.66
N ALA A 18 -22.04 -10.64 -5.88
CA ALA A 18 -21.60 -10.83 -4.50
C ALA A 18 -20.11 -11.14 -4.40
N GLN A 19 -19.57 -12.02 -5.26
CA GLN A 19 -18.14 -12.31 -5.31
C GLN A 19 -17.32 -11.09 -5.72
N TYR A 20 -17.80 -10.30 -6.67
CA TYR A 20 -17.14 -9.07 -7.10
C TYR A 20 -17.09 -8.01 -5.99
N ILE A 21 -18.20 -7.84 -5.24
CA ILE A 21 -18.25 -6.93 -4.09
C ILE A 21 -17.34 -7.42 -2.96
N LEU A 22 -17.32 -8.72 -2.68
CA LEU A 22 -16.40 -9.30 -1.68
C LEU A 22 -14.94 -9.06 -2.06
N TYR A 23 -14.60 -9.23 -3.34
CA TYR A 23 -13.25 -8.99 -3.86
C TYR A 23 -12.81 -7.54 -3.65
N ILE A 24 -13.67 -6.57 -3.97
CA ILE A 24 -13.38 -5.14 -3.75
C ILE A 24 -13.27 -4.81 -2.25
N ALA A 25 -14.11 -5.41 -1.41
CA ALA A 25 -14.04 -5.23 0.05
C ALA A 25 -12.73 -5.77 0.65
N HIS A 26 -12.04 -6.68 -0.06
CA HIS A 26 -10.73 -7.20 0.31
C HIS A 26 -9.55 -6.48 -0.35
N CYS A 27 -9.77 -5.38 -1.09
CA CYS A 27 -8.66 -4.53 -1.52
C CYS A 27 -7.97 -3.93 -0.28
N GLN A 28 -6.81 -4.49 0.07
CA GLN A 28 -6.00 -4.08 1.22
C GLN A 28 -5.21 -2.79 0.95
N TYR A 29 -5.69 -1.94 0.05
CA TYR A 29 -5.03 -0.71 -0.36
C TYR A 29 -6.05 0.43 -0.56
N ALA A 30 -5.60 1.65 -0.29
CA ALA A 30 -6.30 2.86 -0.68
C ALA A 30 -5.70 3.43 -1.97
N GLU A 31 -6.51 4.10 -2.78
CA GLU A 31 -6.04 4.77 -3.99
C GLU A 31 -5.84 6.26 -3.69
N VAL A 32 -4.62 6.76 -3.94
CA VAL A 32 -4.27 8.18 -3.78
C VAL A 32 -3.98 8.77 -5.15
N PRO A 33 -4.77 9.74 -5.64
CA PRO A 33 -4.52 10.37 -6.93
C PRO A 33 -3.12 10.99 -7.01
N CYS A 34 -2.44 10.84 -8.14
CA CYS A 34 -1.12 11.42 -8.36
C CYS A 34 -0.96 11.97 -9.78
N ARG A 35 -0.05 12.93 -9.94
CA ARG A 35 0.39 13.40 -11.25
C ARG A 35 1.26 12.33 -11.89
N VAL A 36 0.98 11.99 -13.15
CA VAL A 36 1.77 11.03 -13.92
C VAL A 36 2.35 11.70 -15.14
N GLU A 37 3.67 11.63 -15.29
CA GLU A 37 4.39 12.09 -16.48
C GLU A 37 5.42 11.04 -16.90
N ASN A 38 5.48 10.75 -18.21
CA ASN A 38 6.42 9.78 -18.80
C ASN A 38 6.43 8.39 -18.12
N GLY A 39 5.29 7.94 -17.60
CA GLY A 39 5.18 6.64 -16.90
C GLY A 39 5.71 6.65 -15.46
N SER A 40 5.90 7.83 -14.87
CA SER A 40 6.28 7.99 -13.46
C SER A 40 5.17 8.72 -12.69
N CYS A 41 4.85 8.23 -11.50
CA CYS A 41 3.97 8.90 -10.55
C CYS A 41 4.79 9.87 -9.70
N TYR A 42 4.30 11.11 -9.54
CA TYR A 42 4.94 12.15 -8.77
C TYR A 42 4.26 12.28 -7.40
N THR A 43 5.02 12.12 -6.33
CA THR A 43 4.55 12.42 -4.96
C THR A 43 4.59 13.93 -4.71
N ASN A 44 5.64 14.60 -5.21
CA ASN A 44 5.88 16.05 -5.19
C ASN A 44 6.64 16.46 -6.48
N ASP A 45 6.96 17.74 -6.66
CA ASP A 45 7.68 18.21 -7.87
C ASP A 45 9.10 17.61 -8.04
N ASN A 46 9.73 17.17 -6.95
CA ASN A 46 11.10 16.65 -6.95
C ASN A 46 11.19 15.13 -6.80
N GLU A 47 10.10 14.47 -6.40
CA GLU A 47 10.08 13.04 -6.10
C GLU A 47 9.13 12.32 -7.03
N SER A 48 9.68 11.38 -7.79
CA SER A 48 8.93 10.56 -8.72
C SER A 48 9.28 9.09 -8.56
N LEU A 49 8.32 8.25 -8.91
CA LEU A 49 8.41 6.81 -8.81
C LEU A 49 7.95 6.22 -10.13
N LYS A 50 8.76 5.35 -10.71
CA LYS A 50 8.40 4.66 -11.95
C LYS A 50 7.21 3.73 -11.72
N ASP A 51 6.43 3.49 -12.76
CA ASP A 51 5.32 2.55 -12.72
C ASP A 51 5.74 1.17 -12.17
N GLY A 52 4.96 0.62 -11.26
CA GLY A 52 5.23 -0.64 -10.58
C GLY A 52 6.29 -0.60 -9.47
N HIS A 53 6.99 0.51 -9.27
CA HIS A 53 7.92 0.69 -8.15
C HIS A 53 7.21 1.24 -6.91
N ASP A 54 7.89 1.14 -5.76
CA ASP A 54 7.33 1.48 -4.46
C ASP A 54 8.21 2.34 -3.56
N PHE A 55 7.55 3.20 -2.76
CA PHE A 55 8.13 3.85 -1.60
C PHE A 55 7.72 3.12 -0.33
N LEU A 56 8.67 2.98 0.59
CA LEU A 56 8.47 2.39 1.90
C LEU A 56 8.60 3.49 2.94
N TYR A 57 7.47 3.91 3.50
CA TYR A 57 7.48 4.96 4.51
C TYR A 57 7.76 4.38 5.91
N PRO A 58 8.69 4.99 6.66
CA PRO A 58 8.95 4.67 8.05
C PRO A 58 7.82 5.18 8.97
N PRO A 59 7.85 4.85 10.27
CA PRO A 59 7.04 5.54 11.27
C PRO A 59 7.19 7.07 11.22
N PRO A 60 6.14 7.84 11.53
CA PRO A 60 4.84 7.39 12.05
C PRO A 60 3.89 6.80 10.99
N ASN A 61 4.10 7.11 9.71
CA ASN A 61 3.23 6.73 8.61
C ASN A 61 3.71 5.44 7.92
N CYS A 62 3.83 4.37 8.72
CA CYS A 62 4.28 3.05 8.26
C CYS A 62 3.37 2.51 7.15
N SER A 63 3.77 2.71 5.89
CA SER A 63 2.95 2.42 4.72
C SER A 63 3.83 2.15 3.50
N ARG A 64 3.27 1.45 2.52
CA ARG A 64 3.90 1.22 1.22
C ARG A 64 3.07 1.88 0.13
N TRP A 65 3.72 2.65 -0.73
CA TRP A 65 3.07 3.35 -1.82
C TRP A 65 3.58 2.80 -3.14
N VAL A 66 2.72 2.21 -3.96
CA VAL A 66 3.10 1.65 -5.26
C VAL A 66 2.58 2.56 -6.36
N CYS A 67 3.43 2.98 -7.30
CA CYS A 67 2.99 3.76 -8.45
C CYS A 67 2.19 2.88 -9.42
N ASN A 68 0.99 3.33 -9.78
CA ASN A 68 0.20 2.80 -10.88
C ASN A 68 -0.09 3.94 -11.89
N ALA A 69 0.83 4.10 -12.84
CA ALA A 69 0.78 5.14 -13.85
C ALA A 69 -0.43 5.00 -14.78
N SER A 70 -0.87 3.76 -15.04
CA SER A 70 -2.04 3.46 -15.87
C SER A 70 -3.33 3.99 -15.24
N MET A 71 -3.47 3.85 -13.92
CA MET A 71 -4.63 4.33 -13.17
C MET A 71 -4.46 5.77 -12.66
N LYS A 72 -3.26 6.36 -12.79
CA LYS A 72 -2.89 7.69 -12.26
C LYS A 72 -3.08 7.81 -10.75
N VAL A 73 -2.76 6.74 -10.04
CA VAL A 73 -2.87 6.67 -8.58
C VAL A 73 -1.63 6.02 -7.98
N PHE A 74 -1.34 6.36 -6.72
CA PHE A 74 -0.57 5.51 -5.83
C PHE A 74 -1.51 4.53 -5.12
N LEU A 75 -1.12 3.26 -5.10
CA LEU A 75 -1.74 2.25 -4.27
C LEU A 75 -1.07 2.27 -2.89
N LEU A 76 -1.80 2.73 -1.90
CA LEU A 76 -1.37 2.86 -0.51
C LEU A 76 -1.70 1.58 0.26
N TYR A 77 -0.69 0.82 0.64
CA TYR A 77 -0.80 -0.38 1.47
C TYR A 77 -0.47 -0.05 2.93
N GLY A 78 -1.42 -0.34 3.81
CA GLY A 78 -1.26 -0.27 5.26
C GLY A 78 -0.61 -1.53 5.83
N CYS A 79 -0.69 -1.69 7.15
CA CYS A 79 -0.07 -2.81 7.84
C CYS A 79 -0.80 -4.15 7.69
N ASP A 80 -2.06 -4.16 7.27
CA ASP A 80 -2.78 -5.41 7.01
C ASP A 80 -2.18 -6.19 5.83
N ALA A 81 -1.64 -5.46 4.84
CA ALA A 81 -0.92 -6.03 3.68
C ALA A 81 0.53 -6.44 4.00
N ALA A 82 1.02 -6.21 5.22
CA ALA A 82 2.39 -6.47 5.62
C ALA A 82 2.66 -7.95 5.96
N VAL A 83 1.60 -8.71 6.29
CA VAL A 83 1.71 -10.08 6.78
C VAL A 83 2.30 -10.98 5.69
N GLY A 84 3.48 -11.54 5.95
CA GLY A 84 4.16 -12.44 5.00
C GLY A 84 4.76 -11.74 3.78
N HIS A 85 4.86 -10.40 3.77
CA HIS A 85 5.39 -9.66 2.63
C HIS A 85 6.89 -9.98 2.40
N PRO A 86 7.36 -10.16 1.15
CA PRO A 86 8.76 -10.53 0.85
C PRO A 86 9.82 -9.59 1.44
N TYR A 87 9.48 -8.31 1.62
CA TYR A 87 10.38 -7.33 2.24
C TYR A 87 10.76 -7.65 3.70
N LEU A 88 10.01 -8.50 4.39
CA LEU A 88 10.41 -9.01 5.72
C LEU A 88 11.65 -9.91 5.67
N ALA A 89 11.95 -10.51 4.51
CA ALA A 89 13.09 -11.39 4.32
C ALA A 89 14.35 -10.65 3.82
N LEU A 90 14.26 -9.35 3.56
CA LEU A 90 15.41 -8.57 3.11
C LEU A 90 16.42 -8.41 4.26
N PRO A 91 17.73 -8.59 3.99
CA PRO A 91 18.78 -8.43 4.98
C PRO A 91 19.08 -6.94 5.22
N MET A 92 18.15 -6.23 5.86
CA MET A 92 18.33 -4.84 6.30
C MET A 92 18.84 -4.79 7.74
N LEU A 93 19.50 -3.69 8.12
CA LEU A 93 20.02 -3.53 9.48
C LEU A 93 18.89 -3.57 10.49
N ASN A 94 19.16 -4.01 11.71
CA ASN A 94 18.13 -4.10 12.75
C ASN A 94 17.51 -2.74 13.11
N GLU A 95 18.25 -1.67 12.87
CA GLU A 95 17.83 -0.30 13.12
C GLU A 95 16.95 0.26 12.00
N ASP A 96 16.94 -0.36 10.81
CA ASP A 96 16.15 0.14 9.69
C ASP A 96 14.66 -0.09 9.91
N CYS A 97 13.92 1.01 10.01
CA CYS A 97 12.48 1.03 10.17
C CYS A 97 11.82 1.40 8.85
N TYR A 98 11.22 0.41 8.20
CA TYR A 98 10.53 0.55 6.92
C TYR A 98 9.26 -0.32 6.95
N TRP A 99 8.26 0.00 6.13
CA TRP A 99 7.17 -0.94 5.89
C TRP A 99 7.73 -2.16 5.14
N PRO A 100 7.47 -3.42 5.52
CA PRO A 100 6.47 -3.92 6.48
C PRO A 100 6.96 -4.08 7.93
N ARG A 101 8.26 -3.87 8.19
CA ARG A 101 8.86 -4.11 9.51
C ARG A 101 8.24 -3.24 10.61
N CYS A 102 8.01 -1.96 10.33
CA CYS A 102 7.37 -1.06 11.29
C CYS A 102 5.91 -1.45 11.64
N CYS A 103 5.29 -2.38 10.92
CA CYS A 103 3.92 -2.84 11.23
C CYS A 103 3.83 -3.74 12.45
N ASN A 104 4.95 -4.35 12.90
CA ASN A 104 4.95 -5.20 14.08
C ASN A 104 5.64 -4.49 15.26
N LYS A 105 4.87 -3.65 15.96
CA LYS A 105 5.33 -2.88 17.13
C LYS A 105 5.92 -3.75 18.24
N THR A 106 5.34 -4.94 18.47
CA THR A 106 5.79 -5.86 19.52
C THR A 106 7.15 -6.47 19.19
N ARG A 107 7.36 -6.85 17.93
CA ARG A 107 8.63 -7.42 17.46
C ARG A 107 9.69 -6.36 17.23
N TYR A 108 9.29 -5.14 16.86
CA TYR A 108 10.18 -4.05 16.48
C TYR A 108 9.84 -2.75 17.24
N PRO A 109 9.98 -2.75 18.58
CA PRO A 109 9.64 -1.58 19.39
C PRO A 109 10.60 -0.41 19.18
N MET A 110 11.83 -0.66 18.72
CA MET A 110 12.84 0.38 18.44
C MET A 110 12.37 1.38 17.39
N CYS A 111 11.50 0.97 16.45
CA CYS A 111 10.93 1.86 15.44
C CYS A 111 10.02 2.96 16.00
N PHE A 112 9.64 2.89 17.28
CA PHE A 112 8.69 3.79 17.92
C PHE A 112 9.22 4.42 19.21
N LYS A 113 10.46 4.11 19.59
CA LYS A 113 11.00 4.44 20.93
C LYS A 113 11.87 5.69 20.99
N ASP A 114 12.21 6.30 19.85
CA ASP A 114 13.23 7.34 19.82
C ASP A 114 12.75 8.60 19.07
N PRO A 115 12.60 9.76 19.75
CA PRO A 115 12.35 11.03 19.09
C PRO A 115 13.56 11.54 18.27
N ASP A 116 14.77 10.98 18.49
CA ASP A 116 16.01 11.36 17.77
C ASP A 116 16.41 10.35 16.67
N ALA A 117 15.50 9.41 16.36
CA ALA A 117 15.75 8.36 15.39
C ALA A 117 16.19 8.92 14.03
N PRO A 118 17.18 8.30 13.34
CA PRO A 118 17.68 8.79 12.05
C PRO A 118 16.59 8.98 10.98
N TRP A 119 15.53 8.15 10.99
CA TRP A 119 14.39 8.27 10.07
C TRP A 119 13.43 9.43 10.39
N LEU A 120 13.48 10.01 11.59
CA LEU A 120 12.82 11.29 11.90
C LEU A 120 13.64 12.49 11.36
N ARG A 121 14.98 12.37 11.31
CA ARG A 121 15.88 13.40 10.76
C ARG A 121 15.82 13.56 9.23
N VAL A 122 15.39 12.54 8.50
CA VAL A 122 15.15 12.66 7.04
C VAL A 122 14.04 13.68 6.74
N LYS A 123 13.08 13.87 7.66
CA LYS A 123 12.06 14.91 7.52
C LYS A 123 12.57 16.32 7.84
N SER A 124 13.47 16.47 8.80
CA SER A 124 13.97 17.80 9.21
C SER A 124 15.01 18.41 8.26
N THR A 125 15.43 17.67 7.23
CA THR A 125 16.37 18.16 6.19
C THR A 125 15.68 18.52 4.86
N LEU A 126 14.35 18.37 4.79
CA LEU A 126 13.53 18.74 3.63
C LEU A 126 12.59 19.95 3.91
N GLU A 127 12.68 20.55 5.10
CA GLU A 127 11.92 21.75 5.50
C GLU A 127 12.86 22.96 5.77
N ASN A 128 13.85 23.20 4.91
CA ASN A 128 14.59 24.47 4.87
C ASN A 128 14.78 24.95 3.43
#